data_AF-A0A4Q1HHX4-F1
#
_entry.id   AF-A0A4Q1HHX4-F1
#
_cell.length_a   1.000
_cell.length_b   1.000
_cell.length_c   1.000
_cell.angle_alpha   90.00
_cell.angle_beta   90.00
_cell.angle_gamma   90.00
#
_symmetry.space_group_name_H-M   'P 1'
#
loop_
_entity.id
_entity.type
_entity.pdbx_description
1 polymer ?
#
loop_
_entity_poly.entity_id
_entity_poly.type
_entity_poly.pdbx_seq_one_letter_code
_entity_poly.pdbx_strand_id
1 'polypeptide(L)' 'MQNLKNQIQELDELLDLTHGQLNTEVRVAMKLKIAELKRQADQADALTQGKIASEALRLLASLLSVITNVITLLK' A
#
# COMPACT_ATOMS: atom_id res chain seq x y z
N MET A 1 -15.03 8.76 5.86
CA MET A 1 -14.04 8.94 4.76
C MET A 1 -12.63 9.26 5.24
N GLN A 2 -12.46 10.12 6.26
CA GLN A 2 -11.12 10.57 6.70
C GLN A 2 -10.22 9.42 7.18
N ASN A 3 -10.76 8.42 7.87
CA ASN A 3 -9.99 7.28 8.36
C ASN A 3 -9.36 6.43 7.22
N LEU A 4 -10.14 6.04 6.20
CA LEU A 4 -9.61 5.27 5.06
C LEU A 4 -8.55 6.05 4.26
N LYS A 5 -8.78 7.35 4.05
CA LYS A 5 -7.81 8.22 3.35
C LYS A 5 -6.52 8.35 4.16
N ASN A 6 -6.62 8.49 5.49
CA ASN A 6 -5.46 8.50 6.38
C ASN A 6 -4.70 7.17 6.33
N GLN A 7 -5.40 6.04 6.34
CA GLN A 7 -4.77 4.72 6.24
C GLN A 7 -4.03 4.51 4.92
N ILE A 8 -4.59 4.96 3.79
CA ILE A 8 -3.91 4.91 2.48
C ILE A 8 -2.70 5.86 2.46
N GLN A 9 -2.77 6.98 3.16
CA GLN A 9 -1.66 7.92 3.31
C GLN A 9 -0.51 7.35 4.15
N GLU A 10 -0.81 6.72 5.29
CA GLU A 10 0.18 6.01 6.12
C GLU A 10 0.88 4.88 5.32
N LEU A 11 0.15 4.22 4.42
CA LEU A 11 0.67 3.19 3.53
C LEU A 11 1.70 3.74 2.52
N ASP A 12 1.45 4.96 2.04
CA ASP A 12 2.36 5.70 1.14
C ASP A 12 3.65 6.11 1.86
N GLU A 13 3.51 6.62 3.09
CA GLU A 13 4.64 6.99 3.94
C GLU A 13 5.50 5.77 4.31
N LEU A 14 4.89 4.63 4.61
CA LEU A 14 5.60 3.40 4.95
C LEU A 14 6.35 2.83 3.74
N LEU A 15 5.79 2.97 2.53
CA LEU A 15 6.49 2.63 1.29
C LEU A 15 7.72 3.52 1.07
N ASP A 16 7.63 4.81 1.37
CA ASP A 16 8.75 5.75 1.26
C ASP A 16 9.84 5.48 2.31
N LEU A 17 9.45 5.10 3.53
CA LEU A 17 10.42 4.69 4.58
C LEU A 17 11.16 3.40 4.22
N THR A 18 10.53 2.50 3.46
CA THR A 18 11.09 1.20 3.06
C THR A 18 11.75 1.21 1.67
N HIS A 19 11.92 2.39 1.06
CA HIS A 19 12.42 2.56 -0.31
C HIS A 19 13.75 1.86 -0.59
N GLY A 20 14.66 1.75 0.39
CA GLY A 20 15.96 1.11 0.25
C GLY A 20 15.91 -0.43 0.26
N GLN A 21 14.79 -1.02 0.66
CA GLN A 21 14.61 -2.47 0.80
C GLN A 21 13.84 -3.09 -0.38
N LEU A 22 13.28 -2.26 -1.26
CA LEU A 22 12.47 -2.68 -2.39
C LEU A 22 13.22 -2.42 -3.70
N ASN A 23 13.10 -3.35 -4.65
CA ASN A 23 13.59 -3.09 -5.99
C ASN A 23 12.76 -1.94 -6.63
N THR A 24 13.34 -1.25 -7.62
CA THR A 24 12.72 -0.06 -8.21
C THR A 24 11.39 -0.38 -8.90
N GLU A 25 11.28 -1.54 -9.55
CA GLU A 25 10.05 -1.96 -10.27
C GLU A 25 8.87 -2.22 -9.32
N VAL A 26 9.11 -2.92 -8.21
CA VAL A 26 8.13 -3.17 -7.16
C VAL A 26 7.69 -1.86 -6.53
N ARG A 27 8.62 -0.94 -6.27
CA ARG A 27 8.29 0.40 -5.74
C ARG A 27 7.36 1.16 -6.68
N VAL A 28 7.64 1.16 -7.98
CA VAL A 28 6.81 1.84 -8.99
C VAL A 28 5.41 1.20 -9.06
N ALA A 29 5.33 -0.13 -9.08
CA ALA A 29 4.05 -0.84 -9.10
C ALA A 29 3.20 -0.54 -7.83
N MET A 30 3.86 -0.45 -6.67
CA MET A 30 3.18 -0.14 -5.40
C MET A 30 2.71 1.31 -5.33
N LYS A 31 3.53 2.27 -5.76
CA LYS A 31 3.10 3.69 -5.87
C LYS A 31 1.90 3.85 -6.81
N LEU A 32 1.90 3.16 -7.95
CA LEU A 32 0.75 3.15 -8.87
C LEU A 32 -0.52 2.61 -8.21
N LYS A 33 -0.39 1.52 -7.44
CA LYS A 33 -1.54 0.93 -6.73
C LYS A 33 -2.07 1.83 -5.61
N ILE A 34 -1.18 2.52 -4.87
CA ILE A 34 -1.56 3.50 -3.84
C ILE A 34 -2.28 4.70 -4.47
N ALA A 35 -1.77 5.22 -5.59
CA ALA A 35 -2.41 6.32 -6.31
C ALA A 35 -3.84 5.94 -6.76
N GLU A 36 -4.03 4.72 -7.24
CA GLU A 36 -5.36 4.21 -7.60
C GLU A 36 -6.27 4.06 -6.38
N LEU A 37 -5.76 3.58 -5.23
CA LEU A 37 -6.54 3.51 -3.99
C LEU A 37 -6.94 4.89 -3.48
N LYS A 38 -6.06 5.90 -3.57
CA LYS A 38 -6.37 7.30 -3.23
C LYS A 38 -7.52 7.82 -4.11
N ARG A 39 -7.42 7.62 -5.42
CA ARG A 39 -8.45 8.02 -6.39
C ARG A 39 -9.79 7.35 -6.12
N GLN A 40 -9.78 6.04 -5.83
CA GLN A 40 -10.98 5.29 -5.49
C GLN A 40 -11.59 5.76 -4.17
N ALA A 41 -10.77 6.00 -3.14
CA ALA A 41 -11.23 6.51 -1.84
C ALA A 41 -11.80 7.94 -1.93
N ASP A 42 -11.34 8.75 -2.88
CA ASP A 42 -11.91 10.07 -3.16
C ASP A 42 -13.28 10.00 -3.83
N GLN A 43 -13.56 8.93 -4.58
CA GLN A 43 -14.79 8.73 -5.33
C GLN A 43 -15.77 7.74 -4.66
N ALA A 44 -15.38 7.15 -3.52
CA ALA A 44 -16.10 6.05 -2.89
C ALA A 44 -17.31 6.48 -2.05
N ASP A 45 -18.42 5.81 -2.32
CA ASP A 45 -19.63 5.71 -1.52
C ASP A 45 -19.54 4.56 -0.49
N ALA A 46 -20.43 4.53 0.50
CA ALA A 46 -20.32 3.63 1.66
C ALA A 46 -20.25 2.13 1.31
N LEU A 47 -20.82 1.72 0.17
CA LEU A 47 -20.84 0.33 -0.31
C LEU A 47 -19.50 -0.13 -0.91
N THR A 48 -18.67 0.78 -1.43
CA THR A 48 -17.37 0.46 -2.05
C THR A 48 -16.21 0.54 -1.06
N GLN A 49 -16.43 1.11 0.13
CA GLN A 49 -15.41 1.28 1.18
C GLN A 49 -14.79 -0.04 1.67
N GLY A 50 -15.60 -1.08 1.89
CA GLY A 50 -15.09 -2.37 2.36
C GLY A 50 -14.14 -3.04 1.35
N LYS A 51 -14.40 -2.86 0.05
CA LYS A 51 -13.55 -3.37 -1.02
C LYS A 51 -12.21 -2.63 -1.07
N ILE A 52 -12.24 -1.30 -0.97
CA ILE A 52 -11.02 -0.47 -0.97
C ILE A 52 -10.16 -0.78 0.25
N ALA A 53 -10.76 -0.94 1.43
CA ALA A 53 -10.03 -1.34 2.63
C ALA A 53 -9.39 -2.73 2.49
N SER A 54 -10.10 -3.70 1.90
CA SER A 54 -9.55 -5.03 1.63
C SER A 54 -8.38 -4.99 0.64
N GLU A 55 -8.46 -4.17 -0.41
CA GLU A 55 -7.36 -3.99 -1.37
C GLU A 55 -6.14 -3.31 -0.73
N ALA A 56 -6.34 -2.32 0.14
CA ALA A 56 -5.27 -1.69 0.91
C ALA A 56 -4.57 -2.68 1.87
N LEU A 57 -5.35 -3.50 2.59
CA LEU A 57 -4.80 -4.55 3.46
C LEU A 57 -4.00 -5.59 2.66
N ARG A 58 -4.46 -5.96 1.46
CA ARG A 58 -3.75 -6.89 0.59
C ARG A 58 -2.42 -6.31 0.10
N LEU A 59 -2.39 -5.00 -0.16
CA LEU A 59 -1.17 -4.29 -0.52
C LEU A 59 -0.16 -4.26 0.64
N LEU A 60 -0.62 -3.98 1.86
CA LEU A 60 0.20 -4.06 3.08
C LEU A 60 0.79 -5.45 3.31
N ALA A 61 -0.02 -6.50 3.17
CA ALA A 61 0.44 -7.88 3.32
C ALA A 61 1.51 -8.25 2.29
N SER A 62 1.35 -7.76 1.05
CA SER A 62 2.34 -7.97 -0.02
C SER A 62 3.65 -7.24 0.28
N LEU A 63 3.58 -6.00 0.79
CA LEU A 63 4.73 -5.21 1.20
C LEU A 63 5.51 -5.90 2.33
N LEU A 64 4.80 -6.33 3.38
CA LEU A 64 5.36 -7.07 4.50
C LEU A 64 6.05 -8.36 4.03
N SER A 65 5.42 -9.12 3.11
CA SER A 65 6.02 -10.36 2.58
C SER A 65 7.32 -10.09 1.82
N VAL A 66 7.37 -9.05 0.98
CA VAL A 66 8.59 -8.70 0.24
C VAL A 66 9.70 -8.27 1.21
N ILE A 67 9.41 -7.37 2.16
CA ILE A 67 10.39 -6.91 3.15
C ILE A 67 10.91 -8.08 4.00
N THR A 68 10.02 -8.95 4.46
CA THR A 68 10.41 -10.11 5.30
C THR A 68 11.27 -11.08 4.49
N ASN A 69 10.92 -11.37 3.25
CA ASN A 69 11.71 -12.27 2.39
C ASN A 69 13.09 -11.68 2.07
N VAL A 70 13.20 -10.37 1.84
CA VAL A 70 14.49 -9.68 1.64
C VAL A 70 15.35 -9.77 2.91
N ILE A 71 14.77 -9.57 4.10
CA ILE A 71 15.48 -9.73 5.38
C ILE A 71 15.93 -11.18 5.59
N THR A 72 15.11 -12.17 5.23
CA THR A 72 15.45 -13.60 5.35
C THR A 72 16.58 -14.00 4.40
N LEU A 73 16.67 -13.42 3.20
CA LEU A 73 17.73 -13.69 2.23
C LEU A 73 19.07 -12.99 2.54
N LEU A 74 19.06 -11.94 3.36
CA LEU A 74 20.26 -11.22 3.79
C LEU A 74 20.91 -11.82 5.06
N LYS A 75 20.29 -12.82 5.70
CA LYS A 75 20.86 -13.61 6.80
C LYS A 75 21.54 -14.87 6.29
#